data_AF-A0A932A2R3-F1
#
_entry.id   AF-A0A932A2R3-F1
#
_cell.length_a   1.000
_cell.length_b   1.000
_cell.length_c   1.000
_cell.angle_alpha   90.00
_cell.angle_beta   90.00
_cell.angle_gamma   90.00
#
_symmetry.space_group_name_H-M   'P 1'
#
loop_
_entity.id
_entity.type
_entity.pdbx_description
1 polymer ?
#
loop_
_entity_poly.entity_id
_entity_poly.type
_entity_poly.pdbx_seq_one_letter_code
_entity_poly.pdbx_strand_id
1 'polypeptide(L)'
;MVTRVSKTRKNHFSFSRKVATGLTVLTLLGIMGVLLSANARIADKRKELLQKQETVQEHILRIEQQRQELEQGVLDSQNQEYQEKILRERGLYKKPGEEVVTILRPEEQKNTSEQNTKQQSWWSPIEMYHRLFGK
;
A
#
# COMPACT_ATOMS: atom_id res chain seq x y z
N MET A 1 -82.24 16.20 47.87
CA MET A 1 -81.40 16.31 46.64
C MET A 1 -80.03 15.71 46.98
N VAL A 2 -79.72 14.51 46.49
CA VAL A 2 -78.46 13.80 46.80
C VAL A 2 -77.64 13.74 45.52
N THR A 3 -76.48 14.41 45.50
CA THR A 3 -75.60 14.42 44.34
C THR A 3 -74.56 13.29 44.44
N ARG A 4 -74.50 12.43 43.43
CA ARG A 4 -73.44 11.42 43.27
C ARG A 4 -72.16 12.12 42.81
N VAL A 5 -71.10 12.07 43.61
CA VAL A 5 -69.76 12.51 43.20
C VAL A 5 -69.03 11.32 42.57
N SER A 6 -68.80 11.38 41.26
CA SER A 6 -68.07 10.34 40.52
C SER A 6 -66.58 10.40 40.83
N LYS A 7 -66.05 9.36 41.49
CA LYS A 7 -64.61 9.15 41.70
C LYS A 7 -63.98 8.52 40.46
N THR A 8 -63.44 9.33 39.55
CA THR A 8 -62.72 8.83 38.38
C THR A 8 -61.49 9.69 38.09
N ARG A 9 -60.41 9.51 38.87
CA ARG A 9 -59.07 10.06 38.55
C ARG A 9 -58.00 9.38 39.42
N LYS A 10 -57.65 8.12 39.15
CA LYS A 10 -56.46 7.47 39.77
C LYS A 10 -55.52 6.78 38.78
N ASN A 11 -55.90 6.60 37.51
CA ASN A 11 -55.12 5.75 36.59
C ASN A 11 -53.98 6.48 35.86
N HIS A 12 -54.07 7.80 35.66
CA HIS A 12 -53.05 8.56 34.91
C HIS A 12 -51.66 8.50 35.57
N PHE A 13 -51.59 8.55 36.90
CA PHE A 13 -50.32 8.56 37.64
C PHE A 13 -49.56 7.23 37.55
N SER A 14 -50.28 6.11 37.46
CA SER A 14 -49.67 4.78 37.28
C SER A 14 -49.20 4.53 35.84
N PHE A 15 -49.88 5.14 34.85
CA PHE A 15 -49.51 5.03 33.44
C PHE A 15 -48.22 5.81 33.13
N SER A 16 -48.12 7.07 33.62
CA SER A 16 -46.92 7.89 33.44
C SER A 16 -45.67 7.24 34.05
N ARG A 17 -45.80 6.56 35.20
CA ARG A 17 -44.68 5.83 35.81
C ARG A 17 -44.20 4.66 34.95
N LYS A 18 -45.11 3.86 34.39
CA LYS A 18 -44.75 2.73 33.51
C LYS A 18 -44.04 3.20 32.24
N VAL A 19 -44.51 4.29 31.64
CA VAL A 19 -43.89 4.90 30.46
C VAL A 19 -42.49 5.43 30.79
N ALA A 20 -42.34 6.14 31.92
CA ALA A 20 -41.03 6.64 32.36
C ALA A 20 -40.03 5.50 32.61
N THR A 21 -40.44 4.43 33.28
CA THR A 21 -39.56 3.27 33.51
C THR A 21 -39.18 2.55 32.21
N GLY A 22 -40.12 2.41 31.26
CA GLY A 22 -39.85 1.81 29.96
C GLY A 22 -38.84 2.63 29.16
N LEU A 23 -39.00 3.96 29.15
CA LEU A 23 -38.08 4.87 28.46
C LEU A 23 -36.67 4.79 29.06
N THR A 24 -36.53 4.75 30.39
CA THR A 24 -35.21 4.63 31.05
C THR A 24 -34.50 3.30 30.75
N VAL A 25 -35.24 2.20 30.65
CA VAL A 25 -34.64 0.90 30.30
C VAL A 25 -34.21 0.90 28.83
N LEU A 26 -35.01 1.49 27.94
CA LEU A 26 -34.70 1.61 26.52
C LEU A 26 -33.45 2.46 26.29
N THR A 27 -33.31 3.60 26.98
CA THR A 27 -32.11 4.44 26.86
C THR A 27 -30.87 3.73 27.39
N LEU A 28 -30.96 3.02 28.51
CA LEU A 28 -29.85 2.21 29.04
C LEU A 28 -29.44 1.10 28.06
N LEU A 29 -30.40 0.40 27.44
CA LEU A 29 -30.11 -0.59 26.41
C LEU A 29 -29.46 0.03 25.17
N GLY A 30 -29.91 1.21 24.76
CA GLY A 30 -29.30 1.95 23.65
C GLY A 30 -27.83 2.31 23.94
N ILE A 31 -27.56 2.86 25.12
CA ILE A 31 -26.20 3.18 25.57
C ILE A 31 -25.34 1.91 25.60
N MET A 32 -25.86 0.82 26.16
CA MET A 32 -25.15 -0.46 26.21
C MET A 32 -24.81 -0.99 24.82
N GLY A 33 -25.75 -0.90 23.87
CA GLY A 33 -25.53 -1.29 22.48
C GLY A 33 -24.44 -0.46 21.79
N VAL A 34 -24.45 0.86 21.99
CA VAL A 34 -23.40 1.75 21.47
C VAL A 34 -22.04 1.38 22.04
N LEU A 35 -21.94 1.16 23.36
CA LEU A 35 -20.69 0.75 24.02
C LEU A 35 -20.14 -0.57 23.46
N LEU A 36 -21.00 -1.59 23.31
CA LEU A 36 -20.61 -2.88 22.74
C LEU A 36 -20.10 -2.73 21.31
N SER A 37 -20.81 -1.96 20.47
CA SER A 37 -20.40 -1.71 19.08
C SER A 37 -19.07 -0.94 18.99
N ALA A 38 -18.86 0.05 19.86
CA ALA A 38 -17.63 0.83 19.91
C ALA A 38 -16.46 -0.04 20.36
N ASN A 39 -16.67 -0.90 21.36
CA ASN A 39 -15.66 -1.81 21.86
C ASN A 39 -15.23 -2.83 20.79
N ALA A 40 -16.20 -3.40 20.05
CA ALA A 40 -15.90 -4.28 18.93
C ALA A 40 -15.08 -3.58 17.83
N ARG A 41 -15.48 -2.37 17.42
CA ARG A 41 -14.73 -1.56 16.43
C ARG A 41 -13.30 -1.26 16.87
N ILE A 42 -13.11 -0.94 18.15
CA ILE A 42 -11.77 -0.69 18.72
C ILE A 42 -10.94 -1.97 18.69
N ALA A 43 -11.52 -3.13 19.02
CA ALA A 43 -10.81 -4.40 18.97
C ALA A 43 -10.34 -4.75 17.54
N ASP A 44 -11.19 -4.53 16.54
CA ASP A 44 -10.82 -4.75 15.13
C ASP A 44 -9.72 -3.79 14.69
N LYS A 45 -9.80 -2.51 15.08
CA LYS A 45 -8.75 -1.53 14.79
C LYS A 45 -7.42 -1.86 15.46
N ARG A 46 -7.44 -2.41 16.68
CA ARG A 46 -6.21 -2.88 17.34
C ARG A 46 -5.55 -4.01 16.56
N LYS A 47 -6.31 -4.97 16.04
CA LYS A 47 -5.76 -6.05 15.20
C LYS A 47 -5.13 -5.50 13.92
N GLU A 48 -5.81 -4.58 13.23
CA GLU A 48 -5.30 -3.93 12.02
C GLU A 48 -3.98 -3.18 12.30
N LEU A 49 -3.92 -2.44 13.41
CA LEU A 49 -2.72 -1.70 13.80
C LEU A 49 -1.56 -2.62 14.18
N LEU A 50 -1.83 -3.74 14.87
CA LEU A 50 -0.80 -4.74 15.19
C LEU A 50 -0.22 -5.39 13.93
N GLN A 51 -1.07 -5.78 12.98
CA GLN A 51 -0.61 -6.29 11.69
C GLN A 51 0.24 -5.26 10.94
N LYS A 52 -0.18 -4.00 10.92
CA LYS A 52 0.61 -2.91 10.34
C LYS A 52 1.96 -2.76 11.03
N GLN A 53 2.01 -2.85 12.35
CA GLN A 53 3.27 -2.79 13.11
C GLN A 53 4.21 -3.93 12.73
N GLU A 54 3.70 -5.15 12.64
CA GLU A 54 4.46 -6.34 12.24
C GLU A 54 5.03 -6.19 10.82
N THR A 55 4.19 -5.81 9.85
CA THR A 55 4.64 -5.57 8.47
C THR A 55 5.71 -4.49 8.39
N VAL A 56 5.57 -3.37 9.11
CA VAL A 56 6.57 -2.31 9.15
C VAL A 56 7.88 -2.80 9.77
N GLN A 57 7.84 -3.62 10.82
CA GLN A 57 9.04 -4.24 11.39
C GLN A 57 9.74 -5.17 10.40
N GLU A 58 8.99 -6.01 9.68
CA GLU A 58 9.56 -6.84 8.61
C GLU A 58 10.22 -6.00 7.52
N HIS A 59 9.60 -4.88 7.13
CA HIS A 59 10.18 -3.97 6.15
C HIS A 59 11.49 -3.35 6.65
N ILE A 60 11.57 -2.97 7.92
CA ILE A 60 12.80 -2.46 8.53
C ILE A 60 13.90 -3.51 8.45
N LEU A 61 13.61 -4.75 8.89
CA LEU A 61 14.58 -5.85 8.86
C LEU A 61 15.08 -6.16 7.45
N ARG A 62 14.19 -6.17 6.45
CA ARG A 62 14.58 -6.39 5.05
C ARG A 62 15.48 -5.26 4.52
N ILE A 63 15.15 -4.02 4.83
CA ILE A 63 15.97 -2.87 4.42
C ILE A 63 17.35 -2.91 5.09
N GLU A 64 17.41 -3.32 6.35
CA GLU A 64 18.66 -3.47 7.10
C GLU A 64 19.53 -4.60 6.54
N GLN A 65 18.93 -5.74 6.17
CA GLN A 65 19.62 -6.82 5.47
C GLN A 65 20.16 -6.36 4.11
N GLN A 66 19.35 -5.67 3.31
CA GLN A 66 19.78 -5.12 2.02
C GLN A 66 20.92 -4.10 2.16
N ARG A 67 20.87 -3.26 3.21
CA ARG A 67 21.96 -2.35 3.55
C ARG A 67 23.25 -3.11 3.83
N GLN A 68 23.20 -4.14 4.67
CA GLN A 68 24.36 -4.96 4.99
C GLN A 68 24.93 -5.67 3.76
N GLU A 69 24.08 -6.26 2.91
CA GLU A 69 24.50 -6.90 1.66
C GLU A 69 25.17 -5.89 0.71
N LEU A 70 24.60 -4.69 0.57
CA LEU A 70 25.17 -3.63 -0.25
C LEU A 70 26.49 -3.11 0.33
N GLU A 71 26.60 -2.95 1.65
CA GLU A 71 27.85 -2.54 2.30
C GLU A 71 28.94 -3.60 2.13
N GLN A 72 28.61 -4.88 2.27
CA GLN A 72 29.55 -5.97 1.97
C GLN A 72 29.99 -5.96 0.50
N GLY A 73 29.04 -5.81 -0.43
CA GLY A 73 29.36 -5.68 -1.86
C GLY A 73 30.21 -4.45 -2.19
N VAL A 74 30.02 -3.34 -1.48
CA VAL A 74 30.86 -2.14 -1.61
C VAL A 74 32.27 -2.41 -1.07
N LEU A 75 32.41 -3.05 0.10
CA LEU A 75 33.70 -3.43 0.66
C LEU A 75 34.46 -4.39 -0.28
N ASP A 76 33.77 -5.38 -0.83
CA ASP A 76 34.33 -6.28 -1.83
C ASP A 76 34.75 -5.52 -3.11
N SER A 77 33.95 -4.54 -3.54
CA SER A 77 34.27 -3.72 -4.72
C SER A 77 35.43 -2.72 -4.51
N GLN A 78 35.69 -2.32 -3.27
CA GLN A 78 36.84 -1.47 -2.92
C GLN A 78 38.14 -2.25 -2.80
N ASN A 79 38.07 -3.58 -2.70
CA ASN A 79 39.26 -4.41 -2.68
C ASN A 79 39.98 -4.36 -4.03
N GLN A 80 41.26 -3.98 -4.01
CA GLN A 80 42.08 -3.82 -5.21
C GLN A 80 42.14 -5.12 -6.04
N GLU A 81 42.13 -6.28 -5.39
CA GLU A 81 42.10 -7.58 -6.07
C GLU A 81 40.80 -7.81 -6.86
N TYR A 82 39.66 -7.36 -6.33
CA TYR A 82 38.37 -7.48 -7.00
C TYR A 82 38.29 -6.53 -8.20
N GLN A 83 38.79 -5.30 -8.04
CA GLN A 83 38.89 -4.35 -9.14
C GLN A 83 39.79 -4.87 -10.26
N GLU A 84 40.96 -5.41 -9.92
CA GLU A 84 41.84 -6.07 -10.89
C GLU A 84 41.15 -7.24 -11.59
N LYS A 85 40.40 -8.08 -10.86
CA LYS A 85 39.67 -9.21 -11.42
C LYS A 85 38.61 -8.76 -12.44
N ILE A 86 37.76 -7.79 -12.08
CA ILE A 86 36.74 -7.22 -12.98
C ILE A 86 37.38 -6.61 -14.22
N LEU A 87 38.50 -5.91 -14.06
CA LEU A 87 39.21 -5.30 -15.19
C LEU A 87 39.82 -6.35 -16.13
N ARG A 88 40.28 -7.51 -15.60
CA ARG A 88 40.74 -8.63 -16.42
C ARG A 88 39.59 -9.34 -17.15
N GLU A 89 38.47 -9.58 -16.46
CA GLU A 89 37.27 -10.19 -17.05
C GLU A 89 36.70 -9.33 -18.19
N ARG A 90 36.76 -8.01 -18.06
CA ARG A 90 36.35 -7.07 -19.12
C ARG A 90 37.44 -6.82 -20.18
N GLY A 91 38.61 -7.43 -20.04
CA GLY A 91 39.73 -7.27 -20.98
C GLY A 91 40.38 -5.87 -20.97
N LEU A 92 40.12 -5.05 -19.94
CA LEU A 92 40.59 -3.67 -19.81
C LEU A 92 41.94 -3.54 -19.10
N TYR A 93 42.41 -4.59 -18.43
CA TYR A 93 43.67 -4.60 -17.68
C TYR A 93 44.49 -5.85 -17.97
N LYS A 94 45.81 -5.69 -18.14
CA LYS A 94 46.77 -6.75 -18.47
C LYS A 94 47.99 -6.65 -17.57
N LYS A 95 48.45 -7.77 -17.01
CA LYS A 95 49.73 -7.82 -16.28
C LYS A 95 50.90 -8.00 -17.26
N PRO A 96 52.10 -7.49 -16.94
CA PRO A 96 53.27 -7.69 -17.80
C PRO A 96 53.56 -9.19 -17.92
N GLY A 97 53.49 -9.72 -19.14
CA GLY A 97 53.73 -11.15 -19.45
C GLY A 97 52.51 -11.98 -19.85
N GLU A 98 51.31 -11.40 -19.93
CA GLU A 98 50.08 -12.10 -20.35
C GLU A 98 49.75 -11.83 -21.84
N GLU A 99 49.54 -12.89 -22.63
CA GLU A 99 49.25 -12.80 -24.07
C GLU A 99 47.72 -12.86 -24.31
N VAL A 100 47.13 -11.77 -24.82
CA VAL A 100 45.67 -11.65 -25.00
C VAL A 100 45.28 -11.96 -26.44
N VAL A 101 44.55 -13.06 -26.64
CA VAL A 101 44.01 -13.46 -27.95
C VAL A 101 42.60 -12.88 -28.09
N THR A 102 42.43 -11.88 -28.95
CA THR A 102 41.11 -11.33 -29.29
C THR A 102 40.51 -12.10 -30.46
N ILE A 103 39.48 -12.91 -30.23
CA ILE A 103 38.75 -13.62 -31.29
C ILE A 103 37.74 -12.64 -31.89
N LEU A 104 38.05 -12.09 -33.06
CA LEU A 104 37.11 -11.26 -33.82
C LEU A 104 36.01 -12.17 -34.38
N ARG A 105 34.77 -11.97 -33.94
CA ARG A 105 33.60 -12.61 -34.56
C ARG A 105 33.47 -12.02 -35.97
N PRO A 106 33.30 -12.85 -37.02
CA PRO A 106 33.07 -12.35 -38.37
C PRO A 106 31.87 -11.41 -38.38
N GLU A 107 32.01 -10.28 -39.06
CA GLU A 107 30.93 -9.29 -39.17
C GLU A 107 29.73 -9.92 -39.88
N GLU A 108 28.69 -10.24 -39.12
CA GLU A 108 27.36 -10.43 -39.68
C GLU A 108 26.95 -9.09 -40.30
N GLN A 109 26.84 -9.09 -41.63
CA GLN A 109 26.35 -7.97 -42.42
C GLN A 109 25.06 -7.44 -41.78
N LYS A 110 25.16 -6.26 -41.17
CA LYS A 110 24.00 -5.46 -40.77
C LYS A 110 23.21 -5.15 -42.03
N ASN A 111 22.20 -5.96 -42.31
CA ASN A 111 21.06 -5.51 -43.09
C ASN A 111 20.33 -4.48 -42.22
N THR A 112 20.73 -3.23 -42.42
CA THR A 112 19.97 -2.04 -42.04
C THR A 112 18.59 -2.15 -42.69
N SER A 113 17.64 -2.72 -41.95
CA SER A 113 16.24 -2.42 -42.16
C SER A 113 15.86 -1.42 -41.07
N GLU A 114 16.04 -0.14 -41.39
CA GLU A 114 15.33 0.96 -40.73
C GLU A 114 13.84 0.78 -41.00
N GLN A 115 13.21 -0.19 -40.36
CA GLN A 115 11.77 -0.32 -40.39
C GLN A 115 11.21 0.57 -39.29
N ASN A 116 10.99 1.81 -39.72
CA ASN A 116 10.20 2.88 -39.15
C ASN A 116 8.91 2.32 -38.49
N THR A 117 9.00 1.81 -37.26
CA THR A 117 7.82 1.52 -36.45
C THR A 117 7.33 2.85 -35.89
N LYS A 118 6.61 3.62 -36.73
CA LYS A 118 5.56 4.50 -36.24
C LYS A 118 4.63 3.64 -35.41
N GLN A 119 4.83 3.60 -34.10
CA GLN A 119 3.80 3.17 -33.17
C GLN A 119 2.63 4.14 -33.36
N GLN A 120 1.67 3.75 -34.22
CA GLN A 120 0.38 4.43 -34.28
C GLN A 120 -0.31 4.19 -32.94
N SER A 121 -0.09 5.16 -32.05
CA SER A 121 -0.76 5.29 -30.78
C SER A 121 -2.23 5.62 -31.05
N TRP A 122 -3.13 4.66 -30.78
CA TRP A 122 -4.56 4.77 -31.12
C TRP A 122 -5.29 5.94 -30.43
N TRP A 123 -4.65 6.55 -29.43
CA TRP A 123 -5.18 7.64 -28.60
C TRP A 123 -4.37 8.94 -28.75
N SER A 124 -3.80 9.21 -29.92
CA SER A 124 -3.09 10.45 -30.23
C SER A 124 -3.95 11.70 -29.91
N PRO A 125 -3.60 12.52 -28.89
CA PRO A 125 -4.39 13.70 -28.51
C PRO A 125 -4.38 14.79 -29.58
N ILE A 126 -3.33 14.81 -30.41
CA ILE A 126 -3.10 15.81 -31.46
C ILE A 126 -4.12 15.65 -32.60
N GLU A 127 -4.44 14.41 -32.98
CA GLU A 127 -5.46 14.15 -34.00
C GLU A 127 -6.87 14.50 -33.51
N MET A 128 -7.14 14.30 -32.21
CA MET A 128 -8.43 14.62 -31.63
C MET A 128 -8.69 16.13 -31.57
N TYR A 129 -7.66 16.93 -31.29
CA TYR A 129 -7.77 18.40 -31.31
C TYR A 129 -8.10 18.93 -32.70
N HIS A 130 -7.44 18.41 -33.74
CA HIS A 130 -7.70 18.80 -35.12
C HIS A 130 -9.11 18.42 -35.58
N ARG A 131 -9.70 17.35 -35.04
CA ARG A 131 -11.07 16.92 -35.37
C ARG A 131 -12.16 17.75 -34.67
N LEU A 132 -11.88 18.29 -33.49
CA LEU A 132 -12.84 19.06 -32.68
C LEU A 132 -12.84 20.56 -32.98
N PHE A 133 -11.69 21.11 -33.36
CA PHE A 133 -11.52 22.57 -33.52
C PHE A 133 -10.99 22.98 -34.91
N GLY A 134 -10.83 22.03 -35.83
CA GLY A 134 -10.40 22.27 -37.21
C GLY A 134 -11.57 22.53 -38.16
N LYS A 135 -12.18 23.72 -38.06
CA LYS A 135 -12.86 24.39 -39.18
C LYS A 135 -12.96 25.89 -38.94
#